data_AF-A0A960DX05-F1
#
_entry.id   AF-A0A960DX05-F1
#
_cell.length_a   1.000
_cell.length_b   1.000
_cell.length_c   1.000
_cell.angle_alpha   90.00
_cell.angle_beta   90.00
_cell.angle_gamma   90.00
#
_symmetry.space_group_name_H-M   'P 1'
#
loop_
_entity.id
_entity.type
_entity.pdbx_description
1 polymer ?
#
loop_
_entity_poly.entity_id
_entity_poly.type
_entity_poly.pdbx_seq_one_letter_code
_entity_poly.pdbx_strand_id
1 'polypeptide(L)'
;MLAADPLLTGGVGLAEVVIVLVKAGITLGICLLATMLMIWFERKIISDLQNRIGPNRAGPFGILQTLADGLKVLLKEDLVPDRSDRLVFRLAPILTMVPAFITFGLIPLGGDFRDGNGGVIEVFGHRTLMQLANPGAGVLVILAMSSIAVYGVMLAGWSSGSKYPLLGSVRASAQMVSYEAALGLSVLAVVLTSGDLTTNGIVAGQHGWGWNLWVTGLVPFVIFSLSATAELNRPPFDLVEAEQELVGSFQTEYSGFR
;
A
#
# COMPACT_ATOMS: atom_id res chain seq x y z
N MET A 1 0.13 28.15 4.27
CA MET A 1 1.43 27.45 4.22
C MET A 1 1.13 26.00 3.89
N LEU A 2 1.09 25.65 2.60
CA LEU A 2 1.03 24.25 2.17
C LEU A 2 2.35 23.62 2.63
N ALA A 3 2.30 22.62 3.50
CA ALA A 3 3.47 21.94 4.04
C ALA A 3 4.39 21.55 2.87
N ALA A 4 5.49 22.28 2.74
CA ALA A 4 6.52 22.04 1.75
C ALA A 4 7.64 21.32 2.50
N ASP A 5 8.08 20.18 1.97
CA ASP A 5 9.37 19.59 2.35
C ASP A 5 10.39 20.73 2.42
N PRO A 6 11.19 20.88 3.50
CA PRO A 6 12.21 21.92 3.61
C PRO A 6 13.10 22.03 2.36
N LEU A 7 13.27 20.93 1.61
CA LEU A 7 13.95 20.87 0.32
C LEU A 7 13.39 21.84 -0.74
N LEU A 8 12.09 22.14 -0.74
CA LEU A 8 11.42 22.94 -1.77
C LEU A 8 11.29 24.43 -1.41
N THR A 9 11.84 24.85 -0.27
CA THR A 9 11.67 26.21 0.26
C THR A 9 12.64 27.25 -0.33
N GLY A 10 13.79 26.82 -0.87
CA GLY A 10 14.84 27.71 -1.38
C GLY A 10 14.83 27.99 -2.89
N GLY A 11 13.95 27.32 -3.65
CA GLY A 11 13.92 27.32 -5.12
C GLY A 11 14.09 25.90 -5.68
N VAL A 12 13.54 25.65 -6.88
CA VAL A 12 13.65 24.33 -7.54
C VAL A 12 14.78 24.38 -8.56
N GLY A 13 15.97 23.96 -8.16
CA GLY A 13 17.11 23.73 -9.06
C GLY A 13 17.15 22.29 -9.57
N LEU A 14 18.17 21.99 -10.38
CA LEU A 14 18.41 20.63 -10.90
C LEU A 14 18.79 19.65 -9.78
N ALA A 15 19.44 20.12 -8.72
CA ALA A 15 19.86 19.27 -7.60
C ALA A 15 18.65 18.73 -6.82
N GLU A 16 17.65 19.57 -6.55
CA GLU A 16 16.42 19.22 -5.85
C GLU A 16 15.60 18.20 -6.64
N VAL A 17 15.47 18.41 -7.97
CA VAL A 17 14.78 17.47 -8.85
C VAL A 17 15.48 16.11 -8.87
N VAL A 18 16.82 16.09 -8.94
CA VAL A 18 17.58 14.84 -8.90
C VAL A 18 17.39 14.13 -7.55
N ILE A 19 17.40 14.85 -6.43
CA ILE A 19 17.16 14.28 -5.11
C ILE A 19 15.76 13.64 -5.03
N VAL A 20 14.73 14.32 -5.53
CA VAL A 20 13.35 13.79 -5.56
C VAL A 20 13.26 12.54 -6.44
N LEU A 21 13.89 12.54 -7.62
CA LEU A 21 13.91 11.37 -8.50
C LEU A 21 14.63 10.17 -7.88
N VAL A 22 15.76 10.41 -7.21
CA VAL A 22 16.50 9.37 -6.48
C VAL A 22 15.65 8.83 -5.34
N LYS A 23 15.00 9.69 -4.55
CA LYS A 23 14.06 9.27 -3.51
C LYS A 23 12.92 8.43 -4.08
N ALA A 24 12.30 8.87 -5.17
CA ALA A 24 11.22 8.12 -5.83
C ALA A 24 11.69 6.73 -6.29
N GLY A 25 12.88 6.64 -6.89
CA GLY A 25 13.49 5.37 -7.30
C GLY A 25 13.79 4.45 -6.12
N ILE A 26 14.32 4.98 -5.02
CA ILE A 26 14.56 4.22 -3.78
C ILE A 26 13.24 3.72 -3.18
N THR A 27 12.23 4.59 -3.07
CA THR A 27 10.91 4.21 -2.54
C THR A 27 10.29 3.08 -3.36
N LEU A 28 10.32 3.20 -4.69
CA LEU A 28 9.83 2.15 -5.59
C LEU A 28 10.61 0.84 -5.43
N GLY A 29 11.94 0.93 -5.35
CA GLY A 29 12.82 -0.22 -5.12
C GLY A 29 12.53 -0.92 -3.79
N ILE A 30 12.35 -0.15 -2.71
CA ILE A 30 11.98 -0.68 -1.39
C ILE A 30 10.63 -1.36 -1.44
N CYS A 31 9.61 -0.76 -2.05
CA CYS A 31 8.29 -1.39 -2.18
C CYS A 31 8.37 -2.73 -2.89
N LEU A 32 9.01 -2.79 -4.07
CA LEU A 32 9.13 -4.02 -4.85
C LEU A 32 9.91 -5.11 -4.11
N LEU A 33 11.05 -4.75 -3.50
CA LEU A 33 11.86 -5.69 -2.72
C LEU A 33 11.10 -6.18 -1.48
N ALA A 34 10.43 -5.27 -0.76
CA ALA A 34 9.64 -5.61 0.41
C ALA A 34 8.50 -6.57 0.03
N THR A 35 7.77 -6.32 -1.05
CA THR A 35 6.72 -7.24 -1.53
C THR A 35 7.29 -8.63 -1.86
N MET A 36 8.39 -8.71 -2.60
CA MET A 36 9.03 -10.01 -2.91
C MET A 36 9.50 -10.77 -1.67
N LEU A 37 10.05 -10.06 -0.68
CA LEU A 37 10.49 -10.68 0.58
C LEU A 37 9.31 -11.07 1.46
N MET A 38 8.24 -10.28 1.50
CA MET A 38 7.03 -10.58 2.25
C MET A 38 6.34 -11.84 1.73
N ILE A 39 6.26 -12.05 0.41
CA ILE A 39 5.71 -13.29 -0.18
C ILE A 39 6.53 -14.52 0.27
N TRP A 40 7.87 -14.41 0.24
CA TRP A 40 8.74 -15.49 0.72
C TRP A 40 8.55 -15.76 2.21
N PHE A 41 8.49 -14.70 3.01
CA PHE A 41 8.31 -14.75 4.46
C PHE A 41 6.97 -15.39 4.84
N GLU A 42 5.88 -14.98 4.19
CA GLU A 42 4.54 -15.51 4.39
C GLU A 42 4.50 -17.02 4.10
N ARG A 43 5.06 -17.46 2.96
CA ARG A 43 5.16 -18.89 2.62
C ARG A 43 5.90 -19.69 3.68
N LYS A 44 6.92 -19.12 4.30
CA LYS A 44 7.73 -19.78 5.32
C LYS A 44 6.96 -19.90 6.64
N ILE A 45 6.38 -18.81 7.12
CA ILE A 45 5.59 -18.80 8.36
C ILE A 45 4.39 -19.75 8.26
N ILE A 46 3.63 -19.71 7.17
CA ILE A 46 2.45 -20.56 7.01
C ILE A 46 2.87 -22.04 6.98
N SER A 47 4.00 -22.36 6.36
CA SER A 47 4.52 -23.72 6.33
C SER A 47 4.94 -24.19 7.72
N ASP A 48 5.64 -23.35 8.48
CA ASP A 48 6.08 -23.66 9.84
C ASP A 48 4.88 -23.82 10.79
N LEU A 49 3.84 -22.97 10.68
CA LEU A 49 2.58 -23.09 11.42
C LEU A 49 1.85 -24.41 11.12
N GLN A 50 1.96 -24.91 9.88
CA GLN A 50 1.35 -26.16 9.43
C GLN A 50 2.26 -27.38 9.64
N ASN A 51 3.41 -27.21 10.30
CA ASN A 51 4.41 -28.26 10.51
C ASN A 51 4.86 -28.93 9.19
N ARG A 52 5.01 -28.14 8.12
CA ARG A 52 5.59 -28.57 6.84
C ARG A 52 6.77 -27.68 6.46
N ILE A 53 7.69 -28.22 5.67
CA ILE A 53 8.88 -27.46 5.27
C ILE A 53 8.49 -26.46 4.16
N GLY A 54 8.76 -25.18 4.39
CA GLY A 54 8.58 -24.11 3.40
C GLY A 54 9.59 -24.16 2.23
N PRO A 55 9.68 -23.10 1.42
CA PRO A 55 10.58 -23.06 0.27
C PRO A 55 12.05 -23.34 0.66
N ASN A 56 12.64 -24.42 0.15
CA ASN A 56 14.02 -24.85 0.47
C ASN A 56 14.84 -25.30 -0.76
N ARG A 57 14.42 -24.95 -1.98
CA ARG A 57 15.10 -25.39 -3.22
C ARG A 57 15.76 -24.27 -4.00
N ALA A 58 15.05 -23.18 -4.26
CA ALA A 58 15.57 -22.07 -5.07
C ALA A 58 16.44 -21.13 -4.21
N GLY A 59 17.75 -21.41 -4.17
CA GLY A 59 18.74 -20.60 -3.44
C GLY A 59 18.80 -20.88 -1.93
N PRO A 60 19.73 -20.23 -1.21
CA PRO A 60 19.84 -20.36 0.24
C PRO A 60 18.54 -19.92 0.91
N PHE A 61 17.97 -20.78 1.76
CA PHE A 61 16.67 -20.58 2.41
C PHE A 61 15.46 -20.36 1.47
N GLY A 62 15.58 -20.65 0.18
CA GLY A 62 14.49 -20.50 -0.79
C GLY A 62 14.21 -19.07 -1.26
N ILE A 63 15.11 -18.11 -0.98
CA ILE A 63 14.89 -16.67 -1.30
C ILE A 63 14.77 -16.42 -2.80
N LEU A 64 15.46 -17.20 -3.64
CA LEU A 64 15.40 -17.02 -5.10
C LEU A 64 14.06 -17.48 -5.70
N GLN A 65 13.18 -18.11 -4.91
CA GLN A 65 11.86 -18.54 -5.39
C GLN A 65 11.02 -17.36 -5.84
N THR A 66 10.96 -16.27 -5.07
CA THR A 66 10.12 -15.12 -5.41
C THR A 66 10.67 -14.34 -6.60
N LEU A 67 11.99 -14.34 -6.79
CA LEU A 67 12.62 -13.83 -8.01
C LEU A 67 12.24 -14.67 -9.24
N ALA A 68 12.24 -16.00 -9.11
CA ALA A 68 11.82 -16.91 -10.18
C ALA A 68 10.33 -16.75 -10.52
N ASP A 69 9.48 -16.55 -9.51
CA ASP A 69 8.04 -16.29 -9.70
C ASP A 69 7.82 -14.94 -10.43
N GLY A 70 8.57 -13.90 -10.06
CA GLY A 70 8.52 -12.60 -10.76
C GLY A 70 8.98 -12.70 -12.22
N LEU A 71 10.08 -13.39 -12.49
CA LEU A 71 10.56 -13.61 -13.86
C LEU A 71 9.56 -14.44 -14.68
N LYS A 72 8.95 -15.46 -14.07
CA LYS A 72 7.90 -16.26 -14.72
C LYS A 72 6.73 -15.37 -15.16
N VAL A 73 6.25 -14.48 -14.30
CA VAL A 73 5.12 -13.58 -14.61
C VAL A 73 5.48 -12.60 -15.74
N LEU A 74 6.71 -12.10 -15.79
CA LEU A 74 7.19 -11.23 -16.88
C LEU A 74 7.30 -11.94 -18.23
N LEU A 75 7.68 -13.23 -18.22
CA LEU A 75 7.80 -14.04 -19.43
C LEU A 75 6.46 -14.68 -19.85
N LYS A 76 5.45 -14.62 -18.98
CA LYS A 76 4.15 -15.23 -19.22
C LYS A 76 3.38 -14.39 -20.24
N GLU A 77 2.73 -15.07 -21.17
CA GLU A 77 1.88 -14.44 -22.16
C GLU A 77 0.72 -13.68 -21.50
N ASP A 78 0.55 -12.42 -21.90
CA ASP A 78 -0.44 -11.51 -21.37
C ASP A 78 -1.67 -11.47 -22.28
N LEU A 79 -2.65 -12.30 -21.96
CA LEU A 79 -3.89 -12.47 -22.72
C LEU A 79 -4.90 -11.35 -22.43
N VAL A 80 -5.69 -11.00 -23.43
CA VAL A 80 -6.83 -10.07 -23.30
C VAL A 80 -8.07 -10.79 -23.82
N PRO A 81 -9.12 -11.01 -22.99
CA PRO A 81 -10.33 -11.69 -23.43
C PRO A 81 -11.05 -10.94 -24.55
N ASP A 82 -11.62 -11.63 -25.53
CA ASP A 82 -12.29 -10.98 -26.67
C ASP A 82 -13.54 -10.17 -26.30
N ARG A 83 -14.22 -10.58 -25.22
CA ARG A 83 -15.42 -9.90 -24.69
C ARG A 83 -15.10 -8.79 -23.68
N SER A 84 -13.83 -8.57 -23.38
CA SER A 84 -13.39 -7.57 -22.40
C SER A 84 -13.40 -6.15 -22.98
N ASP A 85 -13.59 -5.16 -22.10
CA ASP A 85 -13.29 -3.77 -22.47
C ASP A 85 -11.78 -3.55 -22.42
N ARG A 86 -11.16 -3.39 -23.60
CA ARG A 86 -9.69 -3.34 -23.72
C ARG A 86 -9.04 -2.15 -23.02
N LEU A 87 -9.74 -1.03 -22.88
CA LEU A 87 -9.17 0.16 -22.25
C LEU A 87 -9.20 -0.01 -20.73
N VAL A 88 -10.36 -0.36 -20.19
CA VAL A 88 -10.53 -0.52 -18.74
C VAL A 88 -9.75 -1.72 -18.23
N PHE A 89 -9.69 -2.83 -18.98
CA PHE A 89 -8.91 -4.02 -18.60
C PHE A 89 -7.39 -3.74 -18.50
N ARG A 90 -6.86 -2.80 -19.29
CA ARG A 90 -5.46 -2.38 -19.20
C ARG A 90 -5.19 -1.36 -18.10
N LEU A 91 -6.16 -0.50 -17.81
CA LEU A 91 -6.02 0.57 -16.82
C LEU A 91 -6.30 0.10 -15.39
N ALA A 92 -7.15 -0.91 -15.20
CA ALA A 92 -7.58 -1.33 -13.88
C ALA A 92 -6.43 -1.75 -12.95
N PRO A 93 -5.42 -2.54 -13.39
CA PRO A 93 -4.25 -2.84 -12.55
C PRO A 93 -3.40 -1.61 -12.21
N ILE A 94 -3.33 -0.64 -13.12
CA ILE A 94 -2.58 0.62 -12.88
C ILE A 94 -3.30 1.43 -11.79
N LEU A 95 -4.64 1.43 -11.80
CA LEU A 95 -5.47 2.11 -10.81
C LEU A 95 -5.37 1.51 -9.40
N THR A 96 -4.99 0.24 -9.25
CA THR A 96 -4.71 -0.34 -7.92
C THR A 96 -3.25 -0.16 -7.52
N MET A 97 -2.32 -0.26 -8.48
CA MET A 97 -0.88 -0.19 -8.24
C MET A 97 -0.40 1.23 -7.90
N VAL A 98 -0.85 2.26 -8.63
CA VAL A 98 -0.37 3.65 -8.44
C VAL A 98 -0.72 4.20 -7.05
N PRO A 99 -1.97 4.06 -6.56
CA PRO A 99 -2.31 4.52 -5.21
C PRO A 99 -1.48 3.83 -4.11
N ALA A 100 -1.15 2.54 -4.27
CA ALA A 100 -0.32 1.83 -3.31
C ALA A 100 1.08 2.47 -3.16
N PHE A 101 1.73 2.82 -4.27
CA PHE A 101 3.03 3.50 -4.25
C PHE A 101 2.95 4.93 -3.70
N ILE A 102 1.90 5.68 -4.08
CA ILE A 102 1.70 7.05 -3.57
C ILE A 102 1.55 6.98 -2.05
N THR A 103 0.64 6.15 -1.54
CA THR A 103 0.40 5.99 -0.10
C THR A 103 1.67 5.62 0.65
N PHE A 104 2.47 4.68 0.13
CA PHE A 104 3.74 4.32 0.77
C PHE A 104 4.74 5.49 0.77
N GLY A 105 4.77 6.30 -0.29
CA GLY A 105 5.63 7.49 -0.37
C GLY A 105 5.32 8.58 0.66
N LEU A 106 4.10 8.62 1.22
CA LEU A 106 3.72 9.55 2.29
C LEU A 106 4.11 9.09 3.70
N ILE A 107 4.59 7.85 3.85
CA ILE A 107 4.97 7.30 5.15
C ILE A 107 6.39 7.77 5.50
N PRO A 108 6.60 8.39 6.69
CA PRO A 108 7.93 8.74 7.16
C PRO A 108 8.70 7.47 7.58
N LEU A 109 9.75 7.13 6.84
CA LEU A 109 10.57 5.94 7.10
C LEU A 109 11.61 6.15 8.20
N GLY A 110 11.95 7.40 8.49
CA GLY A 110 12.97 7.76 9.48
C GLY A 110 13.14 9.26 9.62
N GLY A 111 13.90 9.68 10.61
CA GLY A 111 14.09 11.10 10.92
C GLY A 111 14.64 11.30 12.32
N ASP A 112 15.34 12.40 12.54
CA ASP A 112 15.63 12.84 13.91
C ASP A 112 14.42 13.58 14.49
N PHE A 113 13.69 12.88 15.36
CA PHE A 113 12.55 13.43 16.10
C PHE A 113 12.94 13.87 17.52
N ARG A 114 14.24 13.85 17.85
CA ARG A 114 14.75 14.38 19.13
C ARG A 114 14.88 15.89 19.04
N ASP A 115 14.80 16.55 20.19
CA ASP A 115 15.02 18.00 20.36
C ASP A 115 14.20 18.92 19.43
N GLY A 116 13.00 18.48 19.01
CA GLY A 116 12.10 19.30 18.19
C GLY A 116 12.45 19.40 16.70
N ASN A 117 13.39 18.59 16.20
CA ASN A 117 13.86 18.64 14.80
C ASN A 117 12.89 18.07 13.75
N GLY A 118 11.68 17.65 14.13
CA GLY A 118 10.59 17.34 13.20
C GLY A 118 10.89 16.23 12.17
N GLY A 119 11.90 15.38 12.39
CA GLY A 119 12.27 14.31 11.48
C GLY A 119 13.10 14.74 10.26
N VAL A 120 13.73 15.92 10.31
CA VAL A 120 14.57 16.43 9.22
C VAL A 120 15.94 15.76 9.23
N ILE A 121 16.41 15.31 8.06
CA ILE A 121 17.74 14.75 7.86
C ILE A 121 18.48 15.59 6.84
N GLU A 122 19.76 15.86 7.10
CA GLU A 122 20.65 16.52 6.15
C GLU A 122 21.27 15.48 5.21
N VAL A 123 20.95 15.58 3.93
CA VAL A 123 21.48 14.73 2.86
C VAL A 123 22.22 15.63 1.88
N PHE A 124 23.54 15.47 1.77
CA PHE A 124 24.41 16.28 0.91
C PHE A 124 24.20 17.81 1.07
N GLY A 125 24.12 18.30 2.31
CA GLY A 125 23.92 19.73 2.61
C GLY A 125 22.49 20.24 2.46
N HIS A 126 21.54 19.37 2.06
CA HIS A 126 20.13 19.72 1.91
C HIS A 126 19.31 19.08 3.04
N ARG A 127 18.48 19.88 3.71
CA ARG A 127 17.57 19.42 4.74
C ARG A 127 16.32 18.82 4.11
N THR A 128 16.07 17.53 4.33
CA THR A 128 14.97 16.80 3.70
C THR A 128 14.35 15.79 4.65
N LEU A 129 13.07 15.48 4.46
CA LEU A 129 12.40 14.43 5.23
C LEU A 129 12.67 13.05 4.59
N MET A 130 12.77 11.96 5.37
CA MET A 130 12.77 10.57 4.81
C MET A 130 11.35 10.11 4.50
N GLN A 131 10.65 10.92 3.72
CA GLN A 131 9.42 10.56 3.02
C GLN A 131 9.53 11.15 1.61
N LEU A 132 8.78 10.59 0.67
CA LEU A 132 8.81 11.06 -0.71
C LEU A 132 8.12 12.42 -0.84
N ALA A 133 6.99 12.59 -0.14
CA ALA A 133 6.23 13.84 -0.14
C ALA A 133 5.53 14.04 1.20
N ASN A 134 5.40 15.30 1.62
CA ASN A 134 4.65 15.70 2.83
C ASN A 134 3.53 16.69 2.49
N PRO A 135 2.46 16.27 1.80
CA PRO A 135 1.37 17.20 1.53
C PRO A 135 0.72 17.66 2.84
N GLY A 136 0.27 18.91 2.88
CA GLY A 136 -0.38 19.49 4.06
C GLY A 136 -1.61 18.73 4.57
N ALA A 137 -2.21 17.89 3.73
CA ALA A 137 -3.32 17.00 4.04
C ALA A 137 -2.96 15.53 3.80
N GLY A 138 -1.81 15.07 4.31
CA GLY A 138 -1.28 13.72 4.07
C GLY A 138 -2.26 12.59 4.39
N VAL A 139 -2.93 12.65 5.53
CA VAL A 139 -3.93 11.63 5.90
C VAL A 139 -5.10 11.57 4.92
N LEU A 140 -5.59 12.73 4.45
CA LEU A 140 -6.68 12.78 3.48
C LEU A 140 -6.25 12.23 2.12
N VAL A 141 -4.99 12.46 1.72
CA VAL A 141 -4.44 11.88 0.49
C VAL A 141 -4.39 10.36 0.60
N ILE A 142 -3.96 9.80 1.74
CA ILE A 142 -3.95 8.35 1.96
C ILE A 142 -5.36 7.76 1.85
N LEU A 143 -6.35 8.37 2.50
CA LEU A 143 -7.75 7.94 2.41
C LEU A 143 -8.28 8.01 0.98
N ALA A 144 -8.01 9.10 0.26
CA ALA A 144 -8.42 9.24 -1.14
C ALA A 144 -7.75 8.20 -2.06
N MET A 145 -6.49 7.86 -1.81
CA MET A 145 -5.77 6.83 -2.56
C MET A 145 -6.34 5.42 -2.28
N SER A 146 -6.71 5.13 -1.03
CA SER A 146 -7.43 3.89 -0.68
C SER A 146 -8.75 3.78 -1.47
N SER A 147 -9.56 4.84 -1.52
CA SER A 147 -10.81 4.84 -2.30
C SER A 147 -10.58 4.53 -3.79
N ILE A 148 -9.53 5.11 -4.40
CA ILE A 148 -9.19 4.89 -5.81
C ILE A 148 -8.78 3.43 -6.06
N ALA A 149 -8.06 2.81 -5.12
CA ALA A 149 -7.68 1.41 -5.24
C ALA A 149 -8.91 0.48 -5.30
N VAL A 150 -9.96 0.79 -4.54
CA VAL A 150 -11.24 0.04 -4.57
C VAL A 150 -11.92 0.13 -5.94
N TYR A 151 -11.87 1.30 -6.59
CA TYR A 151 -12.35 1.46 -7.97
C TYR A 151 -11.57 0.59 -8.97
N GLY A 152 -10.26 0.46 -8.80
CA GLY A 152 -9.43 -0.42 -9.63
C GLY A 152 -9.90 -1.88 -9.58
N VAL A 153 -10.22 -2.39 -8.39
CA VAL A 153 -10.77 -3.75 -8.20
C VAL A 153 -12.14 -3.92 -8.87
N MET A 154 -13.03 -2.94 -8.71
CA MET A 154 -14.37 -2.99 -9.33
C MET A 154 -14.28 -3.01 -10.86
N LEU A 155 -13.46 -2.12 -11.42
CA LEU A 155 -13.27 -1.95 -12.86
C LEU A 155 -12.57 -3.17 -13.48
N ALA A 156 -11.66 -3.81 -12.76
CA ALA A 156 -11.02 -5.05 -13.20
C ALA A 156 -12.06 -6.18 -13.37
N GLY A 157 -12.97 -6.36 -12.40
CA GLY A 157 -14.04 -7.36 -12.53
C GLY A 157 -15.07 -7.03 -13.61
N TRP A 158 -15.43 -5.75 -13.77
CA TRP A 158 -16.38 -5.32 -14.82
C TRP A 158 -15.81 -5.44 -16.23
N SER A 159 -14.55 -5.02 -16.43
CA SER A 159 -13.90 -5.05 -17.74
C SER A 159 -13.59 -6.45 -18.25
N SER A 160 -13.59 -7.46 -17.39
CA SER A 160 -13.34 -8.88 -17.70
C SER A 160 -14.27 -9.46 -18.79
N GLY A 161 -15.47 -8.90 -18.97
CA GLY A 161 -16.44 -9.39 -19.96
C GLY A 161 -17.19 -10.66 -19.55
N SER A 162 -17.03 -11.12 -18.30
CA SER A 162 -17.71 -12.29 -17.73
C SER A 162 -18.52 -11.91 -16.48
N LYS A 163 -19.65 -12.59 -16.28
CA LYS A 163 -20.55 -12.33 -15.13
C LYS A 163 -19.99 -12.84 -13.81
N TYR A 164 -19.12 -13.85 -13.83
CA TYR A 164 -18.57 -14.43 -12.60
C TYR A 164 -17.55 -13.51 -11.91
N PRO A 165 -16.50 -12.99 -12.60
CA PRO A 165 -15.62 -11.97 -12.04
C PRO A 165 -16.36 -10.71 -11.58
N LEU A 166 -17.41 -10.30 -12.31
CA LEU A 166 -18.22 -9.14 -11.95
C LEU A 166 -18.96 -9.34 -10.61
N LEU A 167 -19.55 -10.51 -10.37
CA LEU A 167 -20.22 -10.79 -9.10
C LEU A 167 -19.23 -10.82 -7.93
N GLY A 168 -18.04 -11.38 -8.14
CA GLY A 168 -16.97 -11.37 -7.16
C GLY A 168 -16.46 -9.96 -6.86
N SER A 169 -16.27 -9.12 -7.89
CA SER A 169 -15.75 -7.76 -7.72
C SER A 169 -16.75 -6.83 -7.03
N VAL A 170 -18.04 -6.94 -7.33
CA VAL A 170 -19.08 -6.17 -6.65
C VAL A 170 -19.13 -6.50 -5.15
N ARG A 171 -18.99 -7.78 -4.78
CA ARG A 171 -18.89 -8.19 -3.37
C ARG A 171 -17.66 -7.61 -2.69
N ALA A 172 -16.52 -7.69 -3.37
CA ALA A 172 -15.26 -7.13 -2.89
C ALA A 172 -15.35 -5.62 -2.64
N SER A 173 -15.88 -4.88 -3.60
CA SER A 173 -16.05 -3.44 -3.48
C SER A 173 -17.03 -3.08 -2.37
N ALA A 174 -18.15 -3.80 -2.23
CA ALA A 174 -19.09 -3.57 -1.13
C ALA A 174 -18.44 -3.77 0.25
N GLN A 175 -17.61 -4.80 0.40
CA GLN A 175 -16.83 -5.05 1.61
C GLN A 175 -15.81 -3.92 1.85
N MET A 176 -14.93 -3.65 0.88
CA MET A 176 -13.86 -2.66 1.03
C MET A 176 -14.41 -1.27 1.35
N VAL A 177 -15.44 -0.79 0.64
CA VAL A 177 -16.06 0.53 0.91
C VAL A 177 -16.66 0.59 2.32
N SER A 178 -17.27 -0.50 2.80
CA SER A 178 -17.87 -0.53 4.14
C SER A 178 -16.81 -0.42 5.24
N TYR A 179 -15.69 -1.12 5.07
CA TYR A 179 -14.58 -1.09 6.04
C TYR A 179 -13.72 0.17 5.92
N GLU A 180 -13.66 0.78 4.74
CA GLU A 180 -12.99 2.06 4.51
C GLU A 180 -13.64 3.19 5.32
N ALA A 181 -14.98 3.24 5.38
CA ALA A 181 -15.68 4.21 6.22
C ALA A 181 -15.32 4.05 7.72
N ALA A 182 -15.25 2.80 8.20
CA ALA A 182 -14.83 2.52 9.57
C ALA A 182 -13.34 2.86 9.81
N LEU A 183 -12.48 2.63 8.82
CA LEU A 183 -11.07 3.03 8.86
C LEU A 183 -10.95 4.56 8.95
N GLY A 184 -11.67 5.30 8.12
CA GLY A 184 -11.71 6.77 8.16
C GLY A 184 -12.13 7.32 9.52
N LEU A 185 -13.16 6.74 10.15
CA LEU A 185 -13.59 7.12 11.51
C LEU A 185 -12.54 6.82 12.57
N SER A 186 -11.82 5.70 12.47
CA SER A 186 -10.74 5.36 13.41
C SER A 186 -9.55 6.32 13.30
N VAL A 187 -9.21 6.73 12.07
CA VAL A 187 -8.14 7.70 11.80
C VAL A 187 -8.52 9.09 12.27
N LEU A 188 -9.80 9.48 12.18
CA LEU A 188 -10.27 10.78 12.68
C LEU A 188 -9.95 11.00 14.16
N ALA A 189 -10.03 9.96 15.00
CA ALA A 189 -9.66 10.06 16.42
C ALA A 189 -8.19 10.46 16.61
N VAL A 190 -7.29 9.96 15.77
CA VAL A 190 -5.86 10.31 15.78
C VAL A 190 -5.63 11.73 15.28
N VAL A 191 -6.34 12.14 14.23
CA VAL A 191 -6.24 13.50 13.70
C VAL A 191 -6.70 14.55 14.72
N LEU A 192 -7.82 14.31 15.40
CA LEU A 192 -8.36 15.23 16.41
C LEU A 192 -7.44 15.39 17.63
N THR A 193 -6.73 14.32 18.02
CA THR A 193 -5.78 14.36 19.14
C THR A 193 -4.44 14.97 18.75
N SER A 194 -3.96 14.71 17.53
CA SER A 194 -2.70 15.26 17.03
C SER A 194 -2.81 16.74 16.62
N GLY A 195 -3.99 17.20 16.19
CA GLY A 195 -4.18 18.57 15.69
C GLY A 195 -3.47 18.89 14.37
N ASP A 196 -2.94 17.88 13.69
CA ASP A 196 -2.23 17.99 12.41
C ASP A 196 -2.76 16.93 11.41
N LEU A 197 -2.70 17.26 10.13
CA LEU A 197 -3.10 16.41 9.01
C LEU A 197 -1.89 15.85 8.24
N THR A 198 -0.68 16.32 8.54
CA THR A 198 0.56 15.80 7.96
C THR A 198 0.99 14.51 8.66
N THR A 199 1.44 13.52 7.89
CA THR A 199 1.93 12.24 8.44
C THR A 199 3.17 12.44 9.33
N ASN A 200 4.06 13.35 8.93
CA ASN A 200 5.23 13.68 9.73
C ASN A 200 4.89 14.38 11.06
N GLY A 201 3.94 15.32 11.06
CA GLY A 201 3.51 16.00 12.28
C GLY A 201 2.87 15.04 13.28
N ILE A 202 2.06 14.10 12.79
CA ILE A 202 1.46 13.03 13.63
C ILE A 202 2.55 12.16 14.26
N VAL A 203 3.58 11.76 13.50
CA VAL A 203 4.69 10.94 14.03
C VAL A 203 5.57 11.74 15.01
N ALA A 204 5.78 13.03 14.77
CA ALA A 204 6.50 13.90 15.71
C ALA A 204 5.81 13.97 17.08
N GLY A 205 4.48 13.94 17.12
CA GLY A 205 3.68 13.88 18.35
C GLY A 205 3.80 12.56 19.12
N GLN A 206 4.33 11.49 18.51
CA GLN A 206 4.47 10.17 19.12
C GLN A 206 5.78 9.97 19.92
N HIS A 207 6.62 11.00 20.00
CA HIS A 207 7.88 10.93 20.73
C HIS A 207 7.68 10.68 22.24
N GLY A 208 8.65 10.01 22.88
CA GLY A 208 8.69 9.89 24.35
C GLY A 208 7.49 9.16 24.98
N TRP A 209 7.10 8.00 24.45
CA TRP A 209 5.96 7.17 24.91
C TRP A 209 4.56 7.75 24.65
N GLY A 210 4.45 8.88 23.95
CA GLY A 210 3.18 9.43 23.45
C GLY A 210 2.58 8.67 22.27
N TRP A 211 2.67 7.33 22.24
CA TRP A 211 2.15 6.56 21.12
C TRP A 211 0.65 6.78 20.99
N ASN A 212 0.18 7.03 19.77
CA ASN A 212 -1.24 7.30 19.52
C ASN A 212 -2.12 6.14 19.99
N LEU A 213 -1.60 4.91 20.06
CA LEU A 213 -2.25 3.75 20.66
C LEU A 213 -2.74 4.02 22.10
N TRP A 214 -1.92 4.69 22.92
CA TRP A 214 -2.26 5.01 24.31
C TRP A 214 -3.09 6.28 24.41
N VAL A 215 -2.78 7.29 23.59
CA VAL A 215 -3.41 8.61 23.63
C VAL A 215 -4.86 8.57 23.16
N THR A 216 -5.16 7.87 22.05
CA THR A 216 -6.53 7.73 21.55
C THR A 216 -7.30 6.57 22.19
N GLY A 217 -6.61 5.75 22.99
CA GLY A 217 -7.11 4.49 23.53
C GLY A 217 -7.06 3.32 22.53
N LEU A 218 -7.36 2.12 23.03
CA LEU A 218 -7.25 0.87 22.26
C LEU A 218 -8.37 0.71 21.22
N VAL A 219 -9.52 1.37 21.40
CA VAL A 219 -10.72 1.15 20.56
C VAL A 219 -10.49 1.59 19.10
N PRO A 220 -10.02 2.83 18.80
CA PRO A 220 -9.72 3.21 17.42
C PRO A 220 -8.69 2.29 16.76
N PHE A 221 -7.69 1.83 17.50
CA PHE A 221 -6.68 0.92 16.97
C PHE A 221 -7.25 -0.45 16.59
N VAL A 222 -8.13 -1.02 17.43
CA VAL A 222 -8.77 -2.31 17.12
C VAL A 222 -9.69 -2.18 15.90
N ILE A 223 -10.47 -1.09 15.82
CA ILE A 223 -11.32 -0.83 14.64
C ILE A 223 -10.44 -0.68 13.39
N PHE A 224 -9.37 0.11 13.47
CA PHE A 224 -8.42 0.28 12.37
C PHE A 224 -7.83 -1.06 11.92
N SER A 225 -7.37 -1.89 12.86
CA SER A 225 -6.72 -3.18 12.56
C SER A 225 -7.68 -4.17 11.90
N LEU A 226 -8.93 -4.25 12.39
CA LEU A 226 -9.95 -5.12 11.81
C LEU A 226 -10.37 -4.62 10.42
N SER A 227 -10.62 -3.31 10.27
CA SER A 227 -10.97 -2.71 8.98
C SER A 227 -9.86 -2.86 7.95
N ALA A 228 -8.61 -2.60 8.31
CA ALA A 228 -7.46 -2.76 7.42
C ALA A 228 -7.29 -4.22 6.96
N THR A 229 -7.52 -5.19 7.84
CA THR A 229 -7.48 -6.61 7.46
C THR A 229 -8.60 -6.97 6.48
N ALA A 230 -9.79 -6.42 6.68
CA ALA A 230 -10.93 -6.64 5.80
C ALA A 230 -10.82 -5.94 4.44
N GLU A 231 -10.19 -4.76 4.39
CA GLU A 231 -9.89 -4.03 3.15
C GLU A 231 -8.90 -4.81 2.26
N LEU A 232 -7.91 -5.46 2.87
CA LEU A 232 -6.94 -6.30 2.17
C LEU A 232 -7.48 -7.69 1.78
N ASN A 233 -8.75 -7.98 2.03
CA ASN A 233 -9.41 -9.27 1.78
C ASN A 233 -8.65 -10.48 2.36
N ARG A 234 -7.93 -10.30 3.47
CA ARG A 234 -7.16 -11.39 4.10
C ARG A 234 -8.02 -12.20 5.07
N PRO A 235 -7.71 -13.49 5.31
CA PRO A 235 -8.43 -14.30 6.29
C PRO A 235 -8.50 -13.60 7.65
N PRO A 236 -9.69 -13.54 8.29
CA PRO A 236 -10.91 -14.29 8.01
C PRO A 236 -11.88 -13.66 6.97
N PHE A 237 -11.56 -12.49 6.40
CA PHE A 237 -12.43 -11.72 5.50
C PHE A 237 -12.14 -11.96 4.01
N ASP A 238 -11.84 -13.22 3.66
CA ASP A 238 -11.43 -13.66 2.32
C ASP A 238 -12.61 -14.19 1.48
N LEU A 239 -13.77 -13.53 1.55
CA LEU A 239 -14.99 -13.97 0.85
C LEU A 239 -14.94 -13.72 -0.67
N VAL A 240 -13.82 -13.18 -1.16
CA VAL A 240 -13.62 -12.65 -2.51
C VAL A 240 -12.53 -13.43 -3.25
N GLU A 241 -11.48 -13.86 -2.55
CA GLU A 241 -10.35 -14.61 -3.11
C GLU A 241 -10.47 -16.11 -2.86
N ALA A 242 -11.28 -16.53 -1.89
CA ALA A 242 -11.48 -17.95 -1.56
C ALA A 242 -11.85 -18.79 -2.80
N GLU A 243 -10.93 -19.68 -3.19
CA GLU A 243 -11.11 -20.63 -4.29
C GLU A 243 -12.33 -21.57 -4.10
N GLN A 244 -12.80 -21.70 -2.87
CA GLN A 244 -13.95 -22.53 -2.48
C GLN A 244 -15.29 -21.82 -2.71
N GLU A 245 -15.30 -20.51 -2.91
CA GLU A 245 -16.49 -19.68 -3.11
C GLU A 245 -16.63 -19.26 -4.58
N LEU A 246 -17.54 -18.31 -4.85
CA LEU A 246 -17.70 -17.72 -6.17
C LEU A 246 -16.35 -17.23 -6.71
N VAL A 247 -15.91 -17.86 -7.82
CA VAL A 247 -14.73 -17.60 -8.68
C VAL A 247 -13.98 -16.32 -8.34
N GLY A 248 -12.66 -16.43 -8.10
CA GLY A 248 -11.69 -15.43 -7.62
C GLY A 248 -11.73 -14.01 -8.21
N SER A 249 -12.89 -13.36 -8.14
CA SER A 249 -13.18 -11.96 -8.42
C SER A 249 -12.40 -11.42 -9.63
N PHE A 250 -11.68 -10.33 -9.42
CA PHE A 250 -10.99 -9.55 -10.44
C PHE A 250 -9.77 -10.23 -11.07
N GLN A 251 -9.16 -11.26 -10.47
CA GLN A 251 -7.92 -11.87 -10.97
C GLN A 251 -8.13 -12.96 -12.03
N THR A 252 -9.35 -13.48 -12.17
CA THR A 252 -9.67 -14.67 -12.99
C THR A 252 -9.24 -14.57 -14.47
N GLU A 253 -9.36 -13.40 -15.07
CA GLU A 253 -9.08 -13.19 -16.50
C GLU A 253 -7.66 -12.65 -16.78
N TYR A 254 -6.88 -12.34 -15.74
CA TYR A 254 -5.49 -11.88 -15.88
C TYR A 254 -4.53 -13.08 -15.92
N SER A 255 -3.51 -13.02 -16.77
CA SER A 255 -2.60 -14.16 -17.00
C SER A 255 -1.12 -13.84 -16.76
N GLY A 256 -0.64 -12.79 -17.42
CA GLY A 256 0.76 -12.39 -17.41
C GLY A 256 1.05 -11.34 -16.36
N PHE A 257 1.68 -10.24 -16.78
CA PHE A 257 2.18 -9.18 -15.89
C PHE A 257 1.11 -8.27 -15.27
N ARG A 258 -0.10 -8.23 -15.85
CA ARG A 258 -1.18 -7.32 -15.44
C ARG A 258 -1.89 -7.76 -14.16
#